data_AF-A0A562WG27-F1
#
_entry.id   AF-A0A562WG27-F1
#
_cell.length_a   1.000
_cell.length_b   1.000
_cell.length_c   1.000
_cell.angle_alpha   90.00
_cell.angle_beta   90.00
_cell.angle_gamma   90.00
#
_symmetry.space_group_name_H-M   'P 1'
#
loop_
_entity.id
_entity.type
_entity.pdbx_description
1 polymer ?
#
loop_
_entity_poly.entity_id
_entity_poly.type
_entity_poly.pdbx_seq_one_letter_code
_entity_poly.pdbx_strand_id
1 'polypeptide(L)'
;MMWTACLVMAKHGGDSDLPALLAGWDWLDRRTEDRCGYDDLAEGIARIGGPAAQTAVPRLRRAWFSPHTFERAAYLRAVTALDPGNTDSLLTEGLWDCESDVRQFAAEHVPLDDSTRKQLSYLRDDPMETPEVRATAAARLS
;
A
#
# COMPACT_ATOMS: atom_id res chain seq x y z
N MET A 1 -9.65 -7.62 -22.92
CA MET A 1 -8.39 -7.26 -23.59
C MET A 1 -7.68 -6.09 -22.89
N MET A 2 -8.39 -5.03 -22.49
CA MET A 2 -7.81 -3.87 -21.77
C MET A 2 -7.11 -4.23 -20.45
N TRP A 3 -7.69 -5.13 -19.63
CA TRP A 3 -7.11 -5.50 -18.33
C TRP A 3 -5.73 -6.15 -18.45
N THR A 4 -5.57 -7.13 -19.33
CA THR A 4 -4.28 -7.78 -19.58
C THR A 4 -3.19 -6.79 -20.01
N ALA A 5 -3.55 -5.80 -20.83
CA ALA A 5 -2.61 -4.75 -21.21
C ALA A 5 -2.20 -3.90 -19.99
N CYS A 6 -3.14 -3.54 -19.10
CA CYS A 6 -2.85 -2.81 -17.87
C CYS A 6 -1.87 -3.57 -16.97
N LEU A 7 -2.02 -4.89 -16.83
CA LEU A 7 -1.10 -5.72 -16.05
C LEU A 7 0.33 -5.72 -16.62
N VAL A 8 0.46 -5.79 -17.95
CA VAL A 8 1.78 -5.70 -18.61
C VAL A 8 2.41 -4.33 -18.39
N MET A 9 1.63 -3.25 -18.54
CA MET A 9 2.08 -1.88 -18.30
C MET A 9 2.43 -1.64 -16.83
N ALA A 10 1.67 -2.21 -15.89
CA ALA A 10 1.97 -2.11 -14.46
C ALA A 10 3.35 -2.70 -14.14
N LYS A 11 3.66 -3.87 -14.72
CA LYS A 11 4.95 -4.55 -14.49
C LYS A 11 6.12 -3.98 -15.27
N HIS A 12 5.90 -3.47 -16.49
CA HIS A 12 6.99 -3.16 -17.43
C HIS A 12 6.90 -1.80 -18.11
N GLY A 13 5.78 -1.08 -17.97
CA GLY A 13 5.56 0.22 -18.60
C GLY A 13 6.36 1.35 -17.98
N GLY A 14 6.35 2.51 -18.64
CA GLY A 14 7.00 3.74 -18.20
C GLY A 14 6.02 4.91 -18.10
N ASP A 15 6.55 6.13 -18.00
CA ASP A 15 5.78 7.37 -17.82
C ASP A 15 4.66 7.55 -18.88
N SER A 16 4.91 7.10 -20.12
CA SER A 16 3.92 7.17 -21.22
C SER A 16 2.69 6.30 -21.00
N ASP A 17 2.81 5.26 -20.16
CA ASP A 17 1.74 4.29 -19.90
C ASP A 17 0.88 4.68 -18.70
N LEU A 18 1.31 5.66 -17.91
CA LEU A 18 0.60 6.11 -16.71
C LEU A 18 -0.86 6.52 -16.99
N PRO A 19 -1.19 7.27 -18.08
CA PRO A 19 -2.59 7.58 -18.40
C PRO A 19 -3.44 6.32 -18.61
N ALA A 20 -2.87 5.25 -19.18
CA ALA A 20 -3.57 4.00 -19.39
C ALA A 20 -3.79 3.23 -18.08
N LEU A 21 -2.83 3.25 -17.16
CA LEU A 21 -3.00 2.69 -15.82
C LEU A 21 -4.08 3.42 -15.01
N LEU A 22 -4.10 4.75 -15.07
CA LEU A 22 -5.14 5.56 -14.42
C LEU A 22 -6.52 5.30 -15.05
N ALA A 23 -6.60 5.15 -16.38
CA ALA A 23 -7.84 4.75 -17.04
C ALA A 23 -8.29 3.33 -16.65
N GLY A 24 -7.34 2.42 -16.41
CA GLY A 24 -7.58 1.09 -15.85
C GLY A 24 -8.17 1.16 -14.44
N TRP A 25 -7.64 2.04 -13.59
CA TRP A 25 -8.16 2.30 -12.24
C TRP A 25 -9.60 2.80 -12.30
N ASP A 26 -9.86 3.82 -13.13
CA ASP A 26 -11.20 4.38 -13.29
C ASP A 26 -12.18 3.32 -13.88
N TRP A 27 -11.68 2.35 -14.65
CA TRP A 27 -12.48 1.22 -15.10
C TRP A 27 -12.82 0.23 -13.99
N LEU A 28 -11.89 -0.07 -13.08
CA LEU A 28 -12.17 -0.88 -11.89
C LEU A 28 -13.20 -0.19 -10.98
N ASP A 29 -13.11 1.14 -10.80
CA ASP A 29 -14.06 1.91 -9.96
C ASP A 29 -15.51 1.72 -10.45
N ARG A 30 -15.72 1.52 -11.76
CA ARG A 30 -17.04 1.31 -12.38
C ARG A 30 -17.57 -0.12 -12.25
N ARG A 31 -16.76 -1.08 -11.80
CA ARG A 31 -17.21 -2.47 -11.57
C ARG A 31 -17.73 -2.62 -10.16
N THR A 32 -18.96 -3.11 -10.02
CA THR A 32 -19.65 -3.26 -8.73
C THR A 32 -19.55 -4.66 -8.14
N GLU A 33 -19.22 -5.67 -8.95
CA GLU A 33 -19.31 -7.08 -8.56
C GLU A 33 -17.95 -7.76 -8.38
N ASP A 34 -16.89 -7.21 -8.98
CA ASP A 34 -15.54 -7.75 -8.92
C ASP A 34 -14.53 -6.59 -9.00
N ARG A 35 -14.00 -6.23 -7.83
CA ARG A 35 -13.14 -5.05 -7.58
C ARG A 35 -11.71 -5.48 -7.20
N CYS A 36 -11.26 -6.62 -7.69
CA CYS A 36 -9.88 -7.06 -7.50
C CYS A 36 -8.96 -6.46 -8.58
N GLY A 37 -7.68 -6.30 -8.26
CA GLY A 37 -6.61 -5.88 -9.17
C GLY A 37 -6.13 -4.45 -8.98
N TYR A 38 -6.62 -3.71 -7.98
CA TYR A 38 -6.08 -2.37 -7.71
C TYR A 38 -4.64 -2.42 -7.20
N ASP A 39 -4.24 -3.54 -6.59
CA ASP A 39 -2.87 -3.81 -6.14
C ASP A 39 -1.88 -3.76 -7.31
N ASP A 40 -2.12 -4.49 -8.41
CA ASP A 40 -1.28 -4.48 -9.61
C ASP A 40 -1.14 -3.03 -10.15
N LEU A 41 -2.24 -2.27 -10.19
CA LEU A 41 -2.20 -0.88 -10.64
C LEU A 41 -1.45 0.03 -9.67
N ALA A 42 -1.67 -0.12 -8.35
CA ALA A 42 -1.02 0.68 -7.32
C ALA A 42 0.49 0.48 -7.36
N GLU A 43 0.95 -0.77 -7.44
CA GLU A 43 2.37 -1.12 -7.54
C GLU A 43 2.98 -0.61 -8.85
N GLY A 44 2.27 -0.77 -9.97
CA GLY A 44 2.74 -0.27 -11.27
C GLY A 44 2.88 1.25 -11.31
N ILE A 45 1.90 1.99 -10.77
CA ILE A 45 1.94 3.46 -10.68
C ILE A 45 3.07 3.91 -9.75
N ALA A 46 3.24 3.27 -8.60
CA ALA A 46 4.33 3.58 -7.66
C ALA A 46 5.71 3.30 -8.25
N ARG A 47 5.86 2.20 -8.99
CA ARG A 47 7.10 1.84 -9.70
C ARG A 47 7.47 2.86 -10.76
N ILE A 48 6.49 3.35 -11.54
CA ILE A 48 6.72 4.40 -12.54
C ILE A 48 7.14 5.70 -11.84
N GLY A 49 6.40 6.11 -10.81
CA GLY A 49 6.77 7.26 -10.00
C GLY A 49 6.73 8.60 -10.75
N GLY A 50 7.44 9.59 -10.20
CA GLY A 50 7.51 10.94 -10.75
C GLY A 50 6.25 11.80 -10.53
N PRO A 51 6.30 13.09 -10.93
CA PRO A 51 5.23 14.05 -10.65
C PRO A 51 3.87 13.66 -11.23
N ALA A 52 3.85 12.98 -12.38
CA ALA A 52 2.61 12.52 -12.98
C ALA A 52 1.95 11.40 -12.14
N ALA A 53 2.73 10.45 -11.62
CA ALA A 53 2.19 9.36 -10.78
C ALA A 53 1.65 9.85 -9.44
N GLN A 54 2.20 10.95 -8.90
CA GLN A 54 1.68 11.58 -7.67
C GLN A 54 0.20 11.98 -7.78
N THR A 55 -0.32 12.21 -9.00
CA THR A 55 -1.75 12.47 -9.21
C THR A 55 -2.66 11.30 -8.81
N ALA A 56 -2.10 10.10 -8.61
CA ALA A 56 -2.81 8.92 -8.11
C ALA A 56 -2.99 8.89 -6.58
N VAL A 57 -2.24 9.70 -5.82
CA VAL A 57 -2.26 9.66 -4.35
C VAL A 57 -3.67 9.79 -3.75
N PRO A 58 -4.55 10.69 -4.22
CA PRO A 58 -5.92 10.75 -3.71
C PRO A 58 -6.72 9.46 -3.97
N ARG A 59 -6.47 8.75 -5.08
CA ARG A 59 -7.12 7.46 -5.39
C ARG A 59 -6.64 6.37 -4.45
N LEU A 60 -5.33 6.28 -4.22
CA LEU A 60 -4.72 5.31 -3.32
C LEU A 60 -5.20 5.50 -1.87
N ARG A 61 -5.24 6.76 -1.39
CA ARG A 61 -5.77 7.08 -0.06
C ARG A 61 -7.25 6.72 0.08
N ARG A 62 -8.06 6.88 -0.97
CA ARG A 62 -9.45 6.44 -0.97
C ARG A 62 -9.55 4.91 -0.91
N ALA A 63 -8.70 4.21 -1.66
CA ALA A 63 -8.69 2.75 -1.70
C ALA A 63 -8.26 2.09 -0.38
N TRP A 64 -7.47 2.78 0.46
CA TRP A 64 -7.20 2.34 1.84
C TRP A 64 -8.47 1.97 2.61
N PHE A 65 -9.55 2.74 2.43
CA PHE A 65 -10.84 2.52 3.08
C PHE A 65 -11.76 1.54 2.34
N SER A 66 -11.24 0.84 1.33
CA SER A 66 -11.94 -0.22 0.62
C SER A 66 -12.23 -1.40 1.55
N PRO A 67 -13.34 -2.15 1.32
CA PRO A 67 -13.57 -3.43 1.97
C PRO A 67 -12.59 -4.54 1.53
N HIS A 68 -11.80 -4.32 0.47
CA HIS A 68 -10.80 -5.27 -0.02
C HIS A 68 -9.49 -5.10 0.75
N THR A 69 -9.44 -5.70 1.95
CA THR A 69 -8.31 -5.55 2.88
C THR A 69 -7.01 -6.12 2.33
N PHE A 70 -7.06 -7.26 1.62
CA PHE A 70 -5.89 -7.95 1.07
C PHE A 70 -5.03 -7.12 0.10
N GLU A 71 -5.56 -6.04 -0.48
CA GLU A 71 -4.83 -5.15 -1.40
C GLU A 71 -4.22 -3.92 -0.68
N ARG A 72 -4.53 -3.71 0.60
CA ARG A 72 -4.14 -2.50 1.34
C ARG A 72 -2.64 -2.30 1.44
N ALA A 73 -1.86 -3.37 1.49
CA ALA A 73 -0.40 -3.24 1.53
C ALA A 73 0.14 -2.61 0.26
N ALA A 74 -0.42 -2.96 -0.91
CA ALA A 74 -0.05 -2.33 -2.17
C ALA A 74 -0.37 -0.82 -2.16
N TYR A 75 -1.53 -0.43 -1.61
CA TYR A 75 -1.88 0.99 -1.49
C TYR A 75 -0.95 1.73 -0.54
N LEU A 76 -0.65 1.15 0.63
CA LEU A 76 0.23 1.76 1.63
C LEU A 76 1.66 1.95 1.08
N ARG A 77 2.20 0.93 0.41
CA ARG A 77 3.49 1.00 -0.29
C ARG A 77 3.47 2.10 -1.35
N ALA A 78 2.42 2.15 -2.18
CA ALA A 78 2.30 3.11 -3.25
C ALA A 78 2.20 4.56 -2.74
N VAL A 79 1.39 4.83 -1.72
CA VAL A 79 1.31 6.17 -1.11
C VAL A 79 2.64 6.54 -0.46
N THR A 80 3.31 5.59 0.21
CA THR A 80 4.62 5.84 0.84
C THR A 80 5.70 6.17 -0.20
N ALA A 81 5.67 5.53 -1.36
CA ALA A 81 6.60 5.82 -2.46
C ALA A 81 6.31 7.17 -3.14
N LEU A 82 5.04 7.52 -3.33
CA LEU A 82 4.63 8.69 -4.12
C LEU A 82 4.51 9.97 -3.28
N ASP A 83 4.20 9.87 -2.00
CA ASP A 83 3.93 10.98 -1.09
C ASP A 83 4.53 10.73 0.31
N PRO A 84 5.85 10.48 0.41
CA PRO A 84 6.51 10.04 1.65
C PRO A 84 6.38 11.04 2.81
N GLY A 85 6.13 12.33 2.53
CA GLY A 85 6.01 13.37 3.56
C GLY A 85 4.64 13.41 4.26
N ASN A 86 3.66 12.62 3.81
CA ASN A 86 2.28 12.68 4.32
C ASN A 86 1.71 11.28 4.65
N THR A 87 2.56 10.30 4.96
CA THR A 87 2.14 8.90 5.16
C THR A 87 2.05 8.47 6.61
N ASP A 88 2.53 9.28 7.56
CA ASP A 88 2.62 8.96 8.98
C ASP A 88 1.32 8.42 9.57
N SER A 89 0.17 9.02 9.24
CA SER A 89 -1.13 8.57 9.75
C SER A 89 -1.50 7.17 9.24
N LEU A 90 -1.27 6.91 7.95
CA LEU A 90 -1.56 5.60 7.34
C LEU A 90 -0.59 4.52 7.85
N LEU A 91 0.69 4.86 8.00
CA LEU A 91 1.69 3.96 8.58
C LEU A 91 1.36 3.64 10.04
N THR A 92 0.91 4.63 10.80
CA THR A 92 0.45 4.44 12.18
C THR A 92 -0.77 3.52 12.20
N GLU A 93 -1.84 3.83 11.46
CA GLU A 93 -3.03 2.98 11.32
C GLU A 93 -2.67 1.55 10.89
N GLY A 94 -1.72 1.39 9.97
CA GLY A 94 -1.26 0.11 9.45
C GLY A 94 -0.71 -0.85 10.52
N LEU A 95 -0.23 -0.37 11.66
CA LEU A 95 0.19 -1.23 12.78
C LEU A 95 -0.98 -1.99 13.44
N TRP A 96 -2.22 -1.57 13.19
CA TRP A 96 -3.45 -2.21 13.69
C TRP A 96 -4.28 -2.86 12.57
N ASP A 97 -3.77 -2.89 11.33
CA ASP A 97 -4.50 -3.50 10.22
C ASP A 97 -4.65 -5.02 10.41
N CYS A 98 -5.64 -5.62 9.77
CA CYS A 98 -5.90 -7.06 9.82
C CYS A 98 -4.92 -7.87 8.96
N GLU A 99 -4.37 -7.27 7.89
CA GLU A 99 -3.43 -7.93 7.00
C GLU A 99 -2.00 -7.83 7.53
N SER A 100 -1.30 -8.97 7.57
CA SER A 100 0.06 -9.05 8.14
C SER A 100 1.09 -8.28 7.30
N ASP A 101 0.92 -8.20 5.99
CA ASP A 101 1.82 -7.47 5.11
C ASP A 101 1.68 -5.94 5.24
N VAL A 102 0.48 -5.45 5.56
CA VAL A 102 0.24 -4.06 5.98
C VAL A 102 0.96 -3.79 7.29
N ARG A 103 0.75 -4.63 8.31
CA ARG A 103 1.42 -4.48 9.62
C ARG A 103 2.94 -4.54 9.49
N GLN A 104 3.47 -5.43 8.65
CA GLN A 104 4.91 -5.55 8.41
C GLN A 104 5.47 -4.27 7.79
N PHE A 105 4.85 -3.79 6.70
CA PHE A 105 5.31 -2.59 6.02
C PHE A 105 5.21 -1.35 6.92
N ALA A 106 4.11 -1.23 7.67
CA ALA A 106 3.93 -0.20 8.68
C ALA A 106 5.02 -0.28 9.76
N ALA A 107 5.32 -1.46 10.29
CA ALA A 107 6.34 -1.64 11.31
C ALA A 107 7.74 -1.22 10.83
N GLU A 108 8.05 -1.43 9.55
CA GLU A 108 9.31 -1.00 8.95
C GLU A 108 9.41 0.53 8.84
N HIS A 109 8.32 1.22 8.47
CA HIS A 109 8.38 2.62 8.04
C HIS A 109 7.80 3.64 9.02
N VAL A 110 7.00 3.22 10.02
CA VAL A 110 6.31 4.16 10.91
C VAL A 110 7.30 5.08 11.65
N PRO A 111 6.99 6.38 11.79
CA PRO A 111 7.72 7.25 12.71
C PRO A 111 7.64 6.71 14.14
N LEU A 112 8.72 6.85 14.91
CA LEU A 112 8.76 6.35 16.29
C LEU A 112 8.36 7.44 17.28
N ASP A 113 7.27 7.20 17.98
CA ASP A 113 6.78 7.89 19.16
C ASP A 113 6.41 6.88 20.25
N ASP A 114 5.87 7.34 21.38
CA ASP A 114 5.53 6.45 22.50
C ASP A 114 4.41 5.46 22.15
N SER A 115 3.45 5.87 21.32
CA SER A 115 2.30 5.05 20.91
C SER A 115 2.73 3.92 19.97
N THR A 116 3.47 4.27 18.92
CA THR A 116 3.99 3.35 17.91
C THR A 116 5.01 2.39 18.51
N ARG A 117 5.91 2.83 19.41
CA ARG A 117 6.82 1.93 20.14
C ARG A 117 6.08 0.92 21.00
N LYS A 118 5.01 1.34 21.67
CA LYS A 118 4.16 0.44 22.47
C LYS A 118 3.50 -0.60 21.57
N GLN A 119 2.95 -0.18 20.43
CA GLN A 119 2.33 -1.09 19.48
C GLN A 119 3.34 -2.05 18.84
N LEU A 120 4.53 -1.58 18.46
CA LEU A 120 5.62 -2.44 17.97
C LEU A 120 6.05 -3.48 19.03
N SER A 121 6.09 -3.09 20.30
CA SER A 121 6.42 -4.03 21.39
C SER A 121 5.34 -5.09 21.53
N TYR A 122 4.06 -4.70 21.41
CA TYR A 122 2.94 -5.64 21.36
C TYR A 122 3.08 -6.61 20.19
N LEU A 123 3.29 -6.11 18.97
CA LEU A 123 3.46 -6.95 17.77
C LEU A 123 4.64 -7.91 17.91
N ARG A 124 5.79 -7.47 18.41
CA ARG A 124 6.97 -8.31 18.65
C ARG A 124 6.66 -9.51 19.55
N ASP A 125 5.90 -9.28 20.61
CA ASP A 125 5.68 -10.25 21.68
C ASP A 125 4.38 -11.08 21.48
N ASP A 126 3.53 -10.73 20.52
CA ASP A 126 2.27 -11.43 20.24
C ASP A 126 2.55 -12.84 19.64
N PRO A 127 2.15 -13.93 20.33
CA PRO A 127 2.37 -15.28 19.84
C PRO A 127 1.50 -15.64 18.62
N MET A 128 0.41 -14.91 18.37
CA MET A 128 -0.49 -15.12 17.23
C MET A 128 -0.06 -14.35 15.98
N GLU A 129 0.91 -13.43 16.12
CA GLU A 129 1.45 -12.66 15.00
C GLU A 129 2.41 -13.50 14.14
N THR A 130 2.52 -13.14 12.85
CA THR A 130 3.43 -13.79 11.92
C THR A 130 4.89 -13.57 12.31
N PRO A 131 5.77 -14.57 12.11
CA PRO A 131 7.19 -14.45 12.43
C PRO A 131 7.86 -13.22 11.78
N GLU A 132 7.46 -12.88 10.56
CA GLU A 132 8.00 -11.76 9.78
C GLU A 132 7.64 -10.40 10.39
N VAL A 133 6.40 -10.21 10.82
CA VAL A 133 5.97 -8.97 11.50
C VAL A 133 6.68 -8.85 12.84
N ARG A 134 6.76 -9.93 13.64
CA ARG A 134 7.48 -9.90 14.92
C ARG A 134 8.95 -9.56 14.76
N ALA A 135 9.62 -10.16 13.77
CA ALA A 135 11.03 -9.89 13.47
C ALA A 135 11.24 -8.44 13.02
N THR A 136 10.35 -7.92 12.18
CA THR A 136 10.38 -6.53 11.71
C THR A 136 10.19 -5.55 12.89
N ALA A 137 9.21 -5.83 13.76
CA ALA A 137 8.96 -5.03 14.95
C ALA A 137 10.13 -5.07 15.94
N ALA A 138 10.74 -6.24 16.16
CA ALA A 138 11.95 -6.38 16.98
C ALA A 138 13.12 -5.55 16.44
N ALA A 139 13.37 -5.64 15.13
CA ALA A 139 14.42 -4.89 14.46
C ALA A 139 14.19 -3.37 14.56
N ARG A 140 12.93 -2.92 14.43
CA ARG A 140 12.58 -1.50 14.50
C ARG A 140 12.76 -0.87 15.89
N LEU A 141 12.62 -1.67 16.94
CA LEU A 141 12.77 -1.24 18.34
C LEU A 141 14.23 -1.25 18.85
N SER A 142 15.15 -1.81 18.07
CA SER A 142 16.58 -1.90 18.40
C SER A 142 17.30 -0.58 18.10
#